data_AF-A0A166F4F3-F1
#
_entry.id   AF-A0A166F4F3-F1
#
_cell.length_a   1.000
_cell.length_b   1.000
_cell.length_c   1.000
_cell.angle_alpha   90.00
_cell.angle_beta   90.00
_cell.angle_gamma   90.00
#
_symmetry.space_group_name_H-M   'P 1'
#
loop_
_entity.id
_entity.type
_entity.pdbx_description
1 polymer ?
#
loop_
_entity_poly.entity_id
_entity_poly.type
_entity_poly.pdbx_seq_one_letter_code
_entity_poly.pdbx_strand_id
1 'polypeptide(L)'
;MSRRPTENPTKLRVWQQNARKSLHVTHCILQQADPEKYDIIAIQEPYLDDKKRTRASPYWHVHYPTNHLLDGQARSRSLFLINTNISSDSYDFLQIPHSDFTGIRFSGEFGNISIINIY
;
A
#
# COMPACT_ATOMS: atom_id res chain seq x y z
N MET A 1 13.23 -12.51 -11.34
CA MET A 1 13.20 -13.81 -10.62
C MET A 1 12.32 -13.59 -9.40
N SER A 2 11.22 -14.34 -9.29
CA SER A 2 10.31 -14.25 -8.14
C SER A 2 10.96 -14.93 -6.94
N ARG A 3 11.08 -14.23 -5.82
CA ARG A 3 11.52 -14.82 -4.56
C ARG A 3 10.47 -15.86 -4.17
N ARG A 4 10.89 -17.08 -3.80
CA ARG A 4 9.97 -17.97 -3.08
C ARG A 4 9.51 -17.23 -1.82
N PRO A 5 8.21 -17.23 -1.48
CA PRO A 5 7.75 -16.66 -0.22
C PRO A 5 8.54 -17.33 0.90
N THR A 6 9.41 -16.57 1.58
CA THR A 6 10.02 -17.05 2.81
C THR A 6 8.89 -17.16 3.83
N GLU A 7 8.72 -18.34 4.41
CA GLU A 7 7.50 -18.73 5.14
C GLU A 7 7.06 -17.75 6.23
N ASN A 8 7.96 -16.92 6.78
CA ASN A 8 7.58 -15.75 7.58
C ASN A 8 8.68 -14.67 7.50
N PRO A 9 8.44 -13.48 6.91
CA PRO A 9 9.41 -12.39 6.98
C PRO A 9 9.55 -11.92 8.44
N THR A 10 10.73 -12.14 9.05
CA THR A 10 11.06 -11.68 10.41
C THR A 10 11.25 -10.17 10.52
N LYS A 11 11.25 -9.47 9.38
CA LYS A 11 11.43 -8.03 9.27
C LYS A 11 10.46 -7.48 8.25
N LEU A 12 9.78 -6.40 8.62
CA LEU A 12 8.91 -5.64 7.74
C LEU A 12 9.56 -4.29 7.42
N ARG A 13 9.76 -4.00 6.15
CA ARG A 13 10.39 -2.76 5.64
C ARG A 13 9.35 -1.93 4.93
N VAL A 14 9.08 -0.76 5.50
CA VAL A 14 8.07 0.17 5.01
C VAL A 14 8.74 1.42 4.46
N TRP A 15 8.43 1.79 3.23
CA TRP A 15 8.76 3.10 2.67
C TRP A 15 7.53 4.00 2.75
N GLN A 16 7.66 5.17 3.37
CA GLN A 16 6.62 6.21 3.34
C GLN A 16 7.00 7.37 2.43
N GLN A 17 6.08 7.83 1.57
CA GLN A 17 6.28 9.03 0.76
C GLN A 17 4.98 9.75 0.37
N ASN A 18 4.98 11.07 0.48
CA ASN A 18 3.94 11.91 -0.11
C ASN A 18 4.24 12.18 -1.60
N ALA A 19 3.32 11.83 -2.49
CA ALA A 19 3.44 11.95 -3.93
C ALA A 19 2.88 13.26 -4.51
N ARG A 20 2.28 14.13 -3.70
CA ARG A 20 1.72 15.44 -4.09
C ARG A 20 0.82 15.39 -5.32
N LYS A 21 0.06 14.30 -5.48
CA LYS A 21 -0.83 14.00 -6.62
C LYS A 21 -0.10 13.96 -7.96
N SER A 22 1.22 13.86 -7.96
CA SER A 22 2.06 13.94 -9.15
C SER A 22 2.30 12.55 -9.74
N LEU A 23 1.89 12.38 -11.01
CA LEU A 23 2.16 11.16 -11.77
C LEU A 23 3.67 10.90 -11.88
N HIS A 24 4.47 11.95 -12.04
CA HIS A 24 5.92 11.83 -12.12
C HIS A 24 6.50 11.26 -10.82
N VAL A 25 6.07 11.77 -9.65
CA VAL A 25 6.54 11.26 -8.36
C VAL A 25 6.09 9.80 -8.16
N THR A 26 4.86 9.46 -8.53
CA THR A 26 4.39 8.06 -8.51
C THR A 26 5.28 7.16 -9.38
N HIS A 27 5.69 7.59 -10.57
CA HIS A 27 6.61 6.82 -11.40
C HIS A 27 8.01 6.69 -10.79
N CYS A 28 8.56 7.75 -10.19
CA CYS A 28 9.83 7.69 -9.48
C CYS A 28 9.79 6.70 -8.32
N ILE A 29 8.70 6.69 -7.54
CA ILE A 29 8.48 5.71 -6.46
C ILE A 29 8.52 4.29 -7.04
N LEU A 30 7.72 4.01 -8.07
CA LEU A 30 7.66 2.66 -8.67
C LEU A 30 9.00 2.21 -9.27
N GLN A 31 9.79 3.13 -9.81
CA GLN A 31 11.10 2.83 -10.39
C GLN A 31 12.16 2.55 -9.32
N GLN A 32 12.10 3.26 -8.18
CA GLN A 32 13.07 3.12 -7.08
C GLN A 32 12.67 2.03 -6.08
N ALA A 33 11.40 1.65 -6.05
CA ALA A 33 10.86 0.64 -5.16
C ALA A 33 11.31 -0.75 -5.59
N ASP A 34 12.45 -1.17 -5.06
CA ASP A 34 12.99 -2.51 -5.22
C ASP A 34 12.16 -3.51 -4.37
N PRO A 35 11.44 -4.48 -4.99
CA PRO A 35 10.65 -5.48 -4.28
C PRO A 35 11.48 -6.44 -3.41
N GLU A 36 12.81 -6.48 -3.56
CA GLU A 36 13.67 -7.24 -2.65
C GLU A 36 14.00 -6.45 -1.37
N LYS A 37 13.81 -5.12 -1.40
CA LYS A 37 14.16 -4.20 -0.29
C LYS A 37 12.96 -3.71 0.51
N TYR A 38 11.80 -3.58 -0.11
CA TYR A 38 10.62 -3.04 0.53
C TYR A 38 9.45 -4.01 0.48
N ASP A 39 8.74 -4.06 1.58
CA ASP A 39 7.61 -4.96 1.78
C ASP A 39 6.29 -4.19 1.65
N ILE A 40 6.28 -2.91 2.06
CA ILE A 40 5.14 -1.99 1.92
C ILE A 40 5.64 -0.62 1.48
N ILE A 41 4.88 0.05 0.62
CA ILE A 41 5.04 1.47 0.31
C ILE A 41 3.76 2.21 0.70
N ALA A 42 3.86 3.10 1.67
CA ALA A 42 2.78 3.97 2.14
C ALA A 42 2.83 5.29 1.37
N ILE A 43 1.86 5.51 0.48
CA ILE A 43 1.80 6.71 -0.35
C ILE A 43 0.75 7.66 0.21
N GLN A 44 1.13 8.92 0.48
CA GLN A 44 0.17 10.02 0.70
C GLN A 44 0.01 10.84 -0.57
N GLU A 45 -1.17 11.44 -0.74
CA GLU A 45 -1.59 12.18 -1.93
C GLU A 45 -1.23 11.46 -3.23
N PRO A 46 -1.72 10.23 -3.46
CA PRO A 46 -1.38 9.49 -4.68
C PRO A 46 -1.93 10.21 -5.92
N TYR A 47 -1.20 10.11 -7.03
CA TYR A 47 -1.80 10.35 -8.34
C TYR A 47 -2.91 9.31 -8.54
N LEU A 48 -4.09 9.78 -8.95
CA LEU A 48 -5.22 8.95 -9.35
C LEU A 48 -5.69 9.47 -10.71
N ASP A 49 -5.94 8.55 -11.63
CA ASP A 49 -6.51 8.87 -12.95
C ASP A 49 -8.03 9.14 -12.87
N ASP A 50 -8.63 9.36 -14.03
CA ASP A 50 -10.08 9.65 -14.15
C ASP A 50 -10.96 8.50 -13.65
N LYS A 51 -10.43 7.27 -13.58
CA LYS A 51 -11.09 6.10 -13.00
C LYS A 51 -10.78 5.94 -11.51
N LYS A 52 -10.19 6.97 -10.90
CA LYS A 52 -9.74 7.02 -9.50
C LYS A 52 -8.67 5.97 -9.17
N ARG A 53 -7.90 5.49 -10.15
CA ARG A 53 -6.85 4.45 -9.93
C ARG A 53 -5.45 5.06 -9.93
N THR A 54 -4.59 4.59 -9.03
CA THR A 54 -3.15 4.88 -9.09
C THR A 54 -2.45 4.01 -10.15
N ARG A 55 -1.18 4.32 -10.43
CA ARG A 55 -0.27 3.42 -11.15
C ARG A 55 0.41 2.47 -10.17
N ALA A 56 0.59 1.22 -10.58
CA ALA A 56 1.37 0.22 -9.86
C ALA A 56 2.00 -0.75 -10.86
N SER A 57 3.16 -1.31 -10.52
CA SER A 57 3.76 -2.42 -11.27
C SER A 57 3.22 -3.77 -10.76
N PRO A 58 3.37 -4.87 -11.52
CA PRO A 58 2.90 -6.19 -11.12
C PRO A 58 3.45 -6.74 -9.80
N TYR A 59 4.53 -6.15 -9.27
CA TYR A 59 5.14 -6.49 -7.97
C TYR A 59 4.37 -5.97 -6.74
N TRP A 60 3.35 -5.12 -6.96
CA TRP A 60 2.66 -4.43 -5.87
C TRP A 60 1.14 -4.60 -5.97
N HIS A 61 0.53 -5.10 -4.91
CA HIS A 61 -0.91 -5.01 -4.67
C HIS A 61 -1.27 -3.63 -4.16
N VAL A 62 -2.19 -2.95 -4.84
CA VAL A 62 -2.68 -1.63 -4.43
C VAL A 62 -3.82 -1.80 -3.45
N HIS A 63 -3.71 -1.14 -2.29
CA HIS A 63 -4.77 -1.09 -1.29
C HIS A 63 -5.17 0.34 -1.01
N TYR A 64 -6.44 0.62 -1.26
CA TYR A 64 -7.03 1.94 -1.07
C TYR A 64 -7.74 2.04 0.30
N PRO A 65 -8.08 3.26 0.74
CA PRO A 65 -8.98 3.47 1.87
C PRO A 65 -10.29 2.70 1.71
N THR A 66 -10.90 2.29 2.83
CA THR A 66 -12.14 1.49 2.84
C THR A 66 -13.29 2.16 2.08
N ASN A 67 -13.33 3.50 2.09
CA ASN A 67 -14.38 4.28 1.43
C ASN A 67 -14.05 4.61 -0.05
N HIS A 68 -12.99 4.01 -0.61
CA HIS A 68 -12.60 4.21 -2.01
C HIS A 68 -13.73 3.79 -2.97
N LEU A 69 -14.02 4.64 -3.96
CA LEU A 69 -15.10 4.50 -4.94
C LEU A 69 -16.53 4.53 -4.40
N LEU A 70 -16.75 4.65 -3.09
CA LEU A 70 -18.11 4.88 -2.59
C LEU A 70 -18.61 6.26 -3.05
N ASP A 71 -19.90 6.33 -3.35
CA ASP A 71 -20.53 7.55 -3.85
C ASP A 71 -20.48 8.67 -2.80
N GLY A 72 -20.26 9.89 -3.28
CA GLY A 72 -20.14 11.08 -2.43
C GLY A 72 -18.85 11.17 -1.60
N GLN A 73 -17.95 10.19 -1.66
CA GLN A 73 -16.71 10.21 -0.89
C GLN A 73 -15.62 11.07 -1.51
N ALA A 74 -14.82 11.68 -0.63
CA ALA A 74 -13.64 12.43 -1.03
C ALA A 74 -12.61 11.53 -1.74
N ARG A 75 -11.83 12.14 -2.62
CA ARG A 75 -10.70 11.48 -3.30
C ARG A 75 -9.76 10.85 -2.27
N SER A 76 -9.36 9.59 -2.48
CA SER A 76 -8.38 8.92 -1.61
C SER A 76 -7.08 9.72 -1.55
N ARG A 77 -6.61 10.00 -0.33
CA ARG A 77 -5.39 10.76 -0.02
C ARG A 77 -4.31 9.90 0.63
N SER A 78 -4.59 8.65 0.95
CA SER A 78 -3.57 7.65 1.27
C SER A 78 -3.85 6.35 0.50
N LEU A 79 -2.81 5.52 0.33
CA LEU A 79 -2.92 4.13 -0.10
C LEU A 79 -1.67 3.34 0.34
N PHE A 80 -1.75 2.01 0.27
CA PHE A 80 -0.58 1.13 0.34
C PHE A 80 -0.30 0.47 -1.01
N LEU A 81 0.97 0.26 -1.28
CA LEU A 81 1.46 -0.74 -2.23
C LEU A 81 2.09 -1.87 -1.42
N ILE A 82 1.52 -3.06 -1.44
CA ILE A 82 2.02 -4.22 -0.71
C ILE A 82 2.72 -5.15 -1.68
N ASN A 83 3.92 -5.58 -1.31
CA ASN A 83 4.71 -6.48 -2.14
C ASN A 83 3.97 -7.81 -2.37
N THR A 84 3.91 -8.28 -3.62
CA THR A 84 3.26 -9.56 -3.98
C THR A 84 3.97 -10.78 -3.42
N ASN A 85 5.20 -10.63 -2.91
CA ASN A 85 5.91 -11.68 -2.20
C ASN A 85 5.33 -11.95 -0.80
N ILE A 86 4.45 -11.08 -0.30
CA ILE A 86 3.69 -11.32 0.93
C ILE A 86 2.37 -12.00 0.57
N SER A 87 2.09 -13.14 1.19
CA SER A 87 0.81 -13.83 1.03
C SER A 87 -0.34 -12.92 1.47
N SER A 88 -1.40 -12.84 0.68
CA SER A 88 -2.63 -12.12 1.07
C SER A 88 -3.28 -12.67 2.32
N ASP A 89 -3.00 -13.92 2.69
CA ASP A 89 -3.53 -14.56 3.89
C ASP A 89 -2.80 -14.13 5.17
N SER A 90 -1.67 -13.43 5.03
CA SER A 90 -0.87 -12.94 6.17
C SER A 90 -1.32 -11.58 6.72
N TYR A 91 -2.32 -10.96 6.07
CA TYR A 91 -2.80 -9.65 6.48
C TYR A 91 -4.28 -9.40 6.18
N ASP A 92 -4.90 -8.55 7.00
CA ASP A 92 -6.26 -8.05 6.86
C ASP A 92 -6.28 -6.53 6.68
N PHE A 93 -7.28 -6.02 5.95
CA PHE A 93 -7.50 -4.57 5.88
C PHE A 93 -8.27 -4.06 7.08
N LEU A 94 -7.78 -2.98 7.68
CA LEU A 94 -8.52 -2.29 8.73
C LEU A 94 -9.60 -1.42 8.09
N GLN A 95 -10.85 -1.66 8.48
CA GLN A 95 -12.01 -0.95 7.94
C GLN A 95 -12.12 0.44 8.60
N ILE A 96 -11.45 1.43 8.02
CA ILE A 96 -11.48 2.82 8.46
C ILE A 96 -12.12 3.64 7.33
N PRO A 97 -13.42 4.00 7.43
CA PRO A 97 -14.16 4.60 6.32
C PRO A 97 -13.83 6.10 6.17
N HIS A 98 -12.59 6.43 5.82
CA HIS A 98 -12.13 7.80 5.64
C HIS A 98 -11.03 7.88 4.58
N SER A 99 -11.11 8.86 3.68
CA SER A 99 -10.25 8.94 2.49
C SER A 99 -8.76 9.18 2.80
N ASP A 100 -8.43 9.56 4.03
CA ASP A 100 -7.06 9.82 4.50
C ASP A 100 -6.41 8.62 5.15
N PHE A 101 -7.19 7.60 5.48
CA PHE A 101 -6.74 6.47 6.26
C PHE A 101 -6.74 5.24 5.36
N THR A 102 -5.58 4.60 5.27
CA THR A 102 -5.48 3.25 4.75
C THR A 102 -4.84 2.41 5.85
N GLY A 103 -5.48 1.32 6.24
CA GLY A 103 -5.01 0.50 7.35
C GLY A 103 -4.88 -0.97 6.97
N ILE A 104 -3.83 -1.60 7.50
CA ILE A 104 -3.55 -3.02 7.34
C ILE A 104 -3.12 -3.61 8.68
N ARG A 105 -3.45 -4.87 8.93
CA ARG A 105 -2.97 -5.66 10.05
C ARG A 105 -2.31 -6.93 9.55
N PHE A 106 -1.06 -7.14 9.92
CA PHE A 106 -0.37 -8.41 9.75
C PHE A 106 -0.57 -9.27 10.99
N SER A 107 -0.76 -10.56 10.78
CA SER A 107 -0.94 -11.56 11.84
C SER A 107 0.06 -12.69 11.62
N GLY A 108 0.79 -13.09 12.66
CA GLY A 108 1.75 -14.20 12.59
C GLY A 108 2.22 -14.65 13.97
N GLU A 109 3.27 -15.47 14.03
CA GLU A 109 3.86 -15.92 15.30
C GLU A 109 4.36 -14.76 16.19
N PHE A 110 4.65 -13.61 15.57
CA PHE A 110 5.02 -12.36 16.25
C PHE A 110 3.82 -11.61 16.85
N GLY A 111 2.61 -12.16 16.79
CA GLY A 111 1.38 -11.49 17.17
C GLY A 111 0.82 -10.63 16.03
N ASN A 112 0.24 -9.47 16.39
CA ASN A 112 -0.44 -8.59 15.45
C ASN A 112 0.28 -7.27 15.29
N ILE A 113 0.55 -6.86 14.05
CA ILE A 113 1.12 -5.55 13.71
C ILE A 113 0.11 -4.79 12.87
N SER A 114 -0.41 -3.68 13.39
CA SER A 114 -1.31 -2.79 12.65
C SER A 114 -0.54 -1.58 12.14
N ILE A 115 -0.67 -1.27 10.85
CA ILE A 115 -0.06 -0.10 10.21
C ILE A 115 -1.18 0.74 9.62
N ILE A 116 -1.18 2.02 9.95
CA ILE A 116 -2.15 2.99 9.46
C ILE A 116 -1.37 4.09 8.76
N ASN A 117 -1.62 4.23 7.46
CA ASN A 117 -1.11 5.34 6.65
C ASN A 117 -2.12 6.49 6.71
N ILE A 118 -1.64 7.66 7.11
CA ILE A 118 -2.44 8.87 7.37
C ILE A 118 -1.87 10.03 6.54
N TYR A 119 -2.76 10.80 5.92
CA TYR A 119 -2.43 12.09 5.28
C TYR A 119 -3.02 13.27 6.04
#